data_AF-A0A535PFW4-F1
#
_entry.id   AF-A0A535PFW4-F1
#
_cell.length_a   1.000
_cell.length_b   1.000
_cell.length_c   1.000
_cell.angle_alpha   90.00
_cell.angle_beta   90.00
_cell.angle_gamma   90.00
#
_symmetry.space_group_name_H-M   'P 1'
#
loop_
_entity.id
_entity.type
_entity.pdbx_description
1 polymer ?
#
loop_
_entity_poly.entity_id
_entity_poly.type
_entity_poly.pdbx_seq_one_letter_code
_entity_poly.pdbx_strand_id
1 'polypeptide(L)' 'MHHRRDVTMQEDHAQLRMGHAPEMLAILNNIVVGLFARLGETNRAHARRDFAYHLDKALASLDALIAN' A
#
# COMPACT_ATOMS: atom_id res chain seq x y z
N MET A 1 -9.88 -18.76 15.31
CA MET A 1 -10.18 -17.41 14.79
C MET A 1 -8.96 -16.90 14.03
N HIS A 2 -8.87 -17.13 12.72
CA HIS A 2 -7.76 -16.62 11.90
C HIS A 2 -8.21 -15.33 11.22
N HIS A 3 -7.79 -14.18 11.77
CA HIS A 3 -7.99 -12.90 11.10
C HIS A 3 -7.04 -12.83 9.89
N ARG A 4 -7.54 -13.25 8.72
CA ARG A 4 -6.73 -13.46 7.50
C ARG A 4 -6.59 -12.20 6.64
N ARG A 5 -7.32 -11.13 6.95
CA ARG A 5 -7.16 -9.85 6.26
C ARG A 5 -6.11 -9.03 6.98
N ASP A 6 -5.12 -8.61 6.21
CA ASP A 6 -4.15 -7.65 6.69
C ASP A 6 -4.83 -6.28 6.83
N VAL A 7 -5.09 -5.87 8.07
CA VAL A 7 -5.72 -4.58 8.40
C VAL A 7 -4.72 -3.44 8.53
N THR A 8 -3.43 -3.68 8.22
CA THR A 8 -2.36 -2.70 8.42
C THR A 8 -2.72 -1.37 7.81
N MET A 9 -3.21 -1.32 6.56
CA MET A 9 -3.52 -0.08 5.86
C MET A 9 -4.86 0.57 6.28
N GLN A 10 -5.69 -0.10 7.09
CA GLN A 10 -6.95 0.41 7.64
C GLN A 10 -7.92 0.98 6.58
N GLU A 11 -7.89 0.46 5.36
CA GLU A 11 -8.66 1.02 4.25
C GLU A 11 -10.16 0.85 4.42
N ASP A 12 -10.56 -0.27 5.04
CA ASP A 12 -11.94 -0.53 5.45
C ASP A 12 -12.48 0.56 6.41
N HIS A 13 -11.61 1.34 7.06
CA HIS A 13 -11.99 2.47 7.91
C HIS A 13 -12.16 3.79 7.13
N ALA A 14 -11.74 3.86 5.87
CA ALA A 14 -11.91 5.06 5.06
C ALA A 14 -13.39 5.28 4.74
N GLN A 15 -13.91 6.48 5.02
CA GLN A 15 -15.31 6.85 4.76
C GLN A 15 -15.51 7.55 3.40
N LEU A 16 -14.55 7.41 2.47
CA LEU A 16 -14.70 7.96 1.12
C LEU A 16 -15.87 7.26 0.41
N ARG A 17 -16.89 8.04 0.05
CA ARG A 17 -18.15 7.53 -0.52
C ARG A 17 -18.62 8.28 -1.77
N MET A 18 -17.88 9.30 -2.18
CA MET A 18 -18.29 10.19 -3.28
C MET A 18 -17.48 9.92 -4.54
N GLY A 19 -18.17 9.86 -5.68
CA GLY A 19 -17.56 9.68 -7.01
C GLY A 19 -16.66 8.44 -7.09
N HIS A 20 -15.53 8.57 -7.78
CA HIS A 20 -14.55 7.48 -7.98
C HIS A 20 -13.57 7.33 -6.80
N ALA A 21 -13.79 8.01 -5.69
CA ALA A 21 -12.84 7.99 -4.58
C ALA A 21 -12.63 6.61 -3.94
N PRO A 22 -13.66 5.74 -3.79
CA PRO A 22 -13.46 4.36 -3.33
C PRO A 22 -12.59 3.53 -4.30
N GLU A 23 -12.79 3.72 -5.61
CA GLU A 23 -12.04 3.01 -6.65
C GLU A 23 -10.57 3.45 -6.67
N MET A 24 -10.32 4.76 -6.60
CA MET A 24 -8.97 5.31 -6.51
C MET A 24 -8.23 4.79 -5.27
N LEU A 25 -8.92 4.71 -4.12
CA LEU A 25 -8.31 4.17 -2.91
C LEU A 25 -7.94 2.69 -3.09
N ALA A 26 -8.82 1.88 -3.69
CA ALA A 26 -8.53 0.48 -3.97
C ALA A 26 -7.35 0.29 -4.94
N ILE A 27 -7.25 1.14 -5.98
CA ILE A 27 -6.11 1.13 -6.90
C ILE A 27 -4.81 1.44 -6.14
N LEU A 28 -4.79 2.51 -5.35
CA LEU A 28 -3.63 2.90 -4.55
C LEU A 28 -3.22 1.81 -3.56
N ASN A 29 -4.19 1.14 -2.92
CA ASN A 29 -3.90 -0.01 -2.05
C ASN A 29 -3.14 -1.11 -2.79
N ASN A 30 -3.71 -1.53 -3.92
CA ASN A 30 -3.17 -2.65 -4.69
C ASN A 30 -1.75 -2.34 -5.16
N ILE A 31 -1.46 -1.08 -5.51
CA ILE A 31 -0.10 -0.62 -5.84
C ILE A 31 0.84 -0.78 -4.63
N VAL A 32 0.46 -0.30 -3.45
CA VAL A 32 1.28 -0.41 -2.24
C VAL A 32 1.53 -1.87 -1.85
N VAL A 33 0.48 -2.69 -1.86
CA VAL A 33 0.58 -4.13 -1.56
C VAL A 33 1.47 -4.84 -2.58
N GLY A 34 1.34 -4.51 -3.87
CA GLY A 34 2.18 -5.05 -4.94
C GLY A 34 3.65 -4.62 -4.80
N LEU A 35 3.91 -3.38 -4.40
CA LEU A 35 5.26 -2.87 -4.13
C LEU A 35 5.92 -3.65 -2.99
N PHE A 36 5.21 -3.82 -1.87
CA PHE A 36 5.74 -4.60 -0.73
C PHE A 36 6.03 -6.05 -1.12
N ALA A 37 5.16 -6.68 -1.91
CA ALA A 37 5.40 -8.03 -2.41
C ALA A 37 6.66 -8.11 -3.29
N ARG A 38 6.90 -7.12 -4.15
CA ARG A 38 8.09 -7.07 -5.03
C ARG A 38 9.38 -6.74 -4.28
N LEU A 39 9.29 -6.00 -3.18
CA LEU A 39 10.41 -5.75 -2.26
C LEU A 39 10.72 -6.95 -1.34
N GLY A 40 9.90 -8.01 -1.37
CA GLY A 40 10.09 -9.19 -0.52
C GLY A 40 9.65 -9.01 0.93
N GLU A 41 8.84 -7.97 1.20
CA GLU A 41 8.42 -7.62 2.55
C GLU A 41 7.36 -8.60 3.09
N THR A 42 7.71 -9.28 4.18
CA THR A 42 6.81 -10.23 4.84
C THR A 42 5.98 -9.61 5.96
N ASN A 43 6.40 -8.44 6.46
CA ASN A 43 5.72 -7.68 7.50
C ASN A 43 5.31 -6.30 6.99
N ARG A 44 4.05 -6.18 6.55
CA ARG A 44 3.54 -4.93 5.95
C ARG A 44 3.53 -3.76 6.93
N ALA A 45 3.42 -4.01 8.23
CA ALA A 45 3.49 -2.95 9.24
C ALA A 45 4.92 -2.42 9.41
N HIS A 46 5.93 -3.27 9.24
CA HIS A 46 7.34 -2.88 9.20
C HIS A 46 7.64 -2.07 7.93
N ALA A 47 7.34 -2.62 6.76
CA ALA A 47 7.53 -1.94 5.48
C ALA A 47 6.86 -0.55 5.44
N ARG A 48 5.62 -0.45 5.96
CA ARG A 48 4.92 0.84 6.05
C ARG A 48 5.67 1.88 6.91
N ARG A 49 6.36 1.45 7.98
CA ARG A 49 7.17 2.36 8.79
C ARG A 49 8.44 2.80 8.07
N ASP A 50 9.00 2.00 7.18
CA ASP A 50 10.16 2.40 6.38
C ASP A 50 9.80 3.50 5.40
N PHE A 51 8.57 3.46 4.88
CA PHE A 51 8.03 4.52 4.04
C PHE A 51 7.40 5.69 4.81
N ALA A 52 6.98 5.54 6.08
CA ALA A 52 6.50 6.59 7.01
C ALA A 52 6.05 7.94 6.40
N TYR A 53 5.09 7.93 5.47
CA TYR A 53 4.58 9.11 4.75
C TYR A 53 5.56 9.83 3.79
N HIS A 54 6.75 9.29 3.59
CA HIS A 54 7.72 9.66 2.55
C HIS A 54 7.31 9.05 1.19
N LEU A 55 6.34 9.70 0.55
CA LEU A 55 5.84 9.33 -0.78
C LEU A 55 6.96 9.36 -1.84
N ASP A 56 7.92 10.27 -1.68
CA ASP A 56 9.12 10.39 -2.52
C ASP A 56 9.97 9.10 -2.54
N LYS A 57 10.19 8.49 -1.37
CA LYS A 57 10.90 7.21 -1.29
C LYS A 57 10.12 6.08 -1.97
N ALA A 58 8.81 6.04 -1.77
CA ALA A 58 7.94 5.05 -2.39
C ALA A 58 7.93 5.18 -3.93
N LEU A 59 7.86 6.41 -4.44
CA LEU A 59 7.92 6.70 -5.87
C LEU A 59 9.27 6.31 -6.47
N ALA A 60 10.39 6.62 -5.80
CA ALA A 60 11.71 6.22 -6.26
C ALA A 60 11.88 4.69 -6.32
N SER A 61 11.34 3.97 -5.32
CA SER A 61 11.34 2.49 -5.34
C SER A 61 10.49 1.92 -6.47
N LEU A 62 9.37 2.57 -6.81
CA LEU A 62 8.52 2.15 -7.93
C LEU A 62 9.20 2.40 -9.27
N ASP A 63 9.85 3.55 -9.45
CA ASP A 63 10.60 3.89 -10.67
C ASP A 63 11.73 2.89 -10.91
N ALA A 64 12.53 2.61 -9.89
CA ALA A 64 13.59 1.60 -9.94
C ALA A 64 13.08 0.20 -10.34
N LEU A 65 11.84 -0.13 -9.97
CA LEU A 65 11.21 -1.42 -10.25
C LEU A 65 10.58 -1.49 -11.66
N ILE A 66 10.22 -0.36 -12.25
CA ILE A 66 9.68 -0.27 -13.62
C ILE A 66 10.80 -0.15 -14.66
N ALA A 67 11.94 0.46 -14.27
CA ALA A 67 13.10 0.64 -15.12
C ALA A 67 13.93 -0.64 -15.38
N ASN A 68 13.55 -1.77 -14.80
CA ASN A 68 14.22 -3.08 -14.90
C ASN A 68 13.30 -4.12 -15.55
#